data_AF-A0A7Y1TCH5-F1
#
_entry.id   AF-A0A7Y1TCH5-F1
#
_cell.length_a   1.000
_cell.length_b   1.000
_cell.length_c   1.000
_cell.angle_alpha   90.00
_cell.angle_beta   90.00
_cell.angle_gamma   90.00
#
_symmetry.space_group_name_H-M   'P 1'
#
loop_
_entity.id
_entity.type
_entity.pdbx_description
1 polymer ?
#
loop_
_entity_poly.entity_id
_entity_poly.type
_entity_poly.pdbx_seq_one_letter_code
_entity_poly.pdbx_strand_id
1 'polypeptide(L)'
;MTRCTRAEGAALLLAATLTASSINSVGADAASWQTLDAGSIAFVAVQAGAPFDGRFERFEADIRFAPDALEDSTFLIKIELA
;
A
#
# COMPACT_ATOMS: atom_id res chain seq x y z
N MET A 1 60.59 41.84 -26.21
CA MET A 1 59.50 41.88 -25.21
C MET A 1 58.27 42.35 -25.97
N THR A 2 57.22 41.57 -26.26
CA THR A 2 56.52 40.56 -25.46
C THR A 2 55.86 39.57 -26.44
N ARG A 3 56.03 38.26 -26.22
CA ARG A 3 55.55 37.19 -27.11
C ARG A 3 54.04 37.01 -26.98
N CYS A 4 53.44 36.71 -28.12
CA CYS A 4 52.04 36.34 -28.31
C CYS A 4 51.85 34.82 -28.14
N THR A 5 50.64 34.43 -27.71
CA THR A 5 49.94 33.16 -28.02
C THR A 5 50.20 31.90 -27.16
N ARG A 6 49.22 31.65 -26.27
CA ARG A 6 48.38 30.43 -26.14
C ARG A 6 49.07 29.11 -25.79
N ALA A 7 48.92 28.70 -24.54
CA ALA A 7 49.09 27.33 -24.09
C ALA A 7 48.16 27.03 -22.93
N GLU A 8 46.88 26.72 -23.18
CA GLU A 8 46.02 26.16 -22.13
C GLU A 8 45.10 25.08 -22.70
N GLY A 9 45.31 23.86 -22.20
CA GLY A 9 44.23 22.93 -21.93
C GLY A 9 43.79 22.03 -23.07
N ALA A 10 44.72 21.28 -23.66
CA ALA A 10 44.34 20.03 -24.31
C ALA A 10 43.83 19.02 -23.26
N ALA A 11 42.65 18.50 -23.56
CA ALA A 11 42.25 17.12 -23.34
C ALA A 11 41.78 16.66 -21.95
N LEU A 12 40.79 15.77 -22.06
CA LEU A 12 40.20 14.88 -21.07
C LEU A 12 39.30 15.53 -20.02
N LEU A 13 37.99 15.37 -20.23
CA LEU A 13 37.14 14.63 -19.30
C LEU A 13 35.85 14.22 -20.02
N LEU A 14 35.99 13.15 -20.81
CA LEU A 14 34.88 12.28 -21.17
C LEU A 14 34.52 11.50 -19.89
N ALA A 15 33.46 11.90 -19.20
CA ALA A 15 32.82 11.06 -18.20
C ALA A 15 31.32 11.34 -18.23
N ALA A 16 30.64 10.60 -19.09
CA ALA A 16 29.20 10.52 -19.18
C ALA A 16 28.63 10.12 -17.80
N THR A 17 28.12 11.09 -17.07
CA THR A 17 27.27 10.86 -15.90
C THR A 17 25.87 10.52 -16.39
N LEU A 18 25.70 9.31 -16.92
CA LEU A 18 24.39 8.66 -16.98
C LEU A 18 23.98 8.42 -15.53
N THR A 19 23.30 9.40 -14.95
CA THR A 19 22.58 9.24 -13.70
C THR A 19 21.55 8.15 -13.90
N ALA A 20 21.84 6.97 -13.35
CA ALA A 20 20.92 5.87 -13.25
C ALA A 20 19.62 6.39 -12.62
N SER A 21 18.61 6.59 -13.46
CA SER A 21 17.26 6.85 -13.00
C SER A 21 16.76 5.54 -12.41
N SER A 22 16.90 5.40 -11.10
CA SER A 22 16.30 4.32 -10.33
C SER A 22 14.82 4.34 -10.61
N ILE A 23 14.35 3.39 -11.42
CA ILE A 23 12.93 3.17 -11.65
C ILE A 23 12.40 2.66 -10.32
N ASN A 24 11.90 3.56 -9.48
CA ASN A 24 11.13 3.17 -8.31
C ASN A 24 9.88 2.48 -8.86
N SER A 25 9.87 1.16 -8.80
CA SER A 25 8.66 0.38 -9.03
C SER A 25 7.63 0.86 -8.01
N VAL A 26 6.65 1.64 -8.46
CA VAL A 26 5.42 1.85 -7.70
C VAL A 26 4.75 0.50 -7.67
N GLY A 27 5.00 -0.28 -6.62
CA GLY A 27 4.16 -1.41 -6.28
C GLY A 27 2.73 -0.89 -6.19
N ALA A 28 1.78 -1.63 -6.78
CA ALA A 28 0.37 -1.32 -6.65
C ALA A 28 0.05 -1.26 -5.15
N ASP A 29 -0.13 -0.04 -4.64
CA ASP A 29 -0.51 0.20 -3.26
C ASP A 29 -1.89 -0.42 -3.10
N ALA A 30 -1.97 -1.50 -2.31
CA ALA A 30 -3.22 -2.20 -2.08
C ALA A 30 -4.21 -1.19 -1.53
N ALA A 31 -5.24 -0.87 -2.32
CA ALA A 31 -6.22 0.15 -1.95
C ALA A 31 -6.77 -0.17 -0.56
N SER A 32 -6.61 0.76 0.38
CA SER A 32 -7.25 0.68 1.68
C SER A 32 -8.73 0.97 1.49
N TRP A 33 -9.58 -0.01 1.75
CA TRP A 33 -11.02 0.14 1.64
C TRP A 33 -11.57 0.61 2.99
N GLN A 34 -12.21 1.78 3.01
CA GLN A 34 -13.01 2.20 4.16
C GLN A 34 -14.35 1.47 4.16
N THR A 35 -14.70 0.92 5.32
CA THR A 35 -16.03 0.34 5.53
C THR A 35 -17.07 1.44 5.47
N LEU A 36 -18.02 1.34 4.53
CA LEU A 36 -19.19 2.22 4.48
C LEU A 36 -20.11 1.89 5.66
N ASP A 37 -20.82 2.88 6.21
CA ASP A 37 -21.79 2.75 7.32
C ASP A 37 -22.90 1.69 7.11
N ALA A 38 -22.99 1.07 5.92
CA ALA A 38 -23.99 0.06 5.57
C ALA A 38 -23.57 -1.40 5.84
N GLY A 39 -22.40 -1.65 6.45
CA GLY A 39 -21.93 -3.00 6.76
C GLY A 39 -22.71 -3.72 7.86
N SER A 40 -22.85 -5.06 7.77
CA SER A 40 -23.52 -5.88 8.79
C SER A 40 -22.73 -7.13 9.10
N ILE A 41 -22.56 -7.44 10.39
CA ILE A 41 -22.01 -8.71 10.87
C ILE A 41 -23.08 -9.41 11.71
N ALA A 42 -23.49 -10.60 11.25
CA ALA A 42 -24.49 -11.43 11.90
C ALA A 42 -23.91 -12.80 12.25
N PHE A 43 -24.52 -13.48 13.22
CA PHE A 43 -24.17 -14.83 13.62
C PHE A 43 -25.43 -15.65 13.88
N VAL A 44 -25.30 -16.96 13.74
CA VAL A 44 -26.29 -17.94 14.18
C VAL A 44 -25.66 -18.76 15.28
N ALA A 45 -26.34 -18.87 16.41
CA ALA A 45 -25.91 -19.65 17.55
C ALA A 45 -27.03 -20.57 18.03
N VAL A 46 -26.70 -21.54 18.88
CA VAL A 46 -27.68 -22.47 19.46
C VAL A 46 -27.70 -22.28 20.97
N GLN A 47 -28.89 -22.05 21.54
CA GLN A 47 -29.12 -21.96 22.97
C GLN A 47 -30.27 -22.88 23.37
N ALA A 48 -30.05 -23.72 24.40
CA ALA A 48 -31.02 -24.72 24.85
C ALA A 48 -31.53 -25.65 23.73
N GLY A 49 -30.67 -25.94 22.74
CA GLY A 49 -31.00 -26.79 21.58
C GLY A 49 -31.79 -26.10 20.47
N ALA A 50 -32.15 -24.82 20.61
CA ALA A 50 -32.81 -24.03 19.59
C ALA A 50 -31.82 -23.02 18.95
N PRO A 51 -31.85 -22.82 17.62
CA PRO A 51 -31.07 -21.79 16.97
C PRO A 51 -31.64 -20.40 17.27
N PHE A 52 -30.77 -19.41 17.34
CA PHE A 52 -31.12 -18.01 17.34
C PHE A 52 -30.14 -17.20 16.49
N ASP A 53 -30.65 -16.14 15.87
CA ASP A 53 -29.86 -15.19 15.10
C ASP A 53 -29.47 -13.99 15.97
N GLY A 54 -28.26 -13.48 15.77
CA GLY A 54 -27.78 -12.27 16.39
C GLY A 54 -27.04 -11.39 15.39
N ARG A 55 -26.91 -10.11 15.72
CA ARG A 55 -26.06 -9.17 14.97
C ARG A 55 -25.23 -8.31 15.91
N PHE A 56 -24.05 -7.92 15.46
CA PHE A 56 -23.24 -6.95 16.18
C PHE A 56 -23.68 -5.53 15.79
N GLU A 57 -23.93 -4.71 16.80
CA GLU A 57 -24.35 -3.32 16.61
C GLU A 57 -23.17 -2.41 16.25
N ARG A 58 -22.00 -2.67 16.85
CA ARG A 58 -20.78 -1.89 16.63
C ARG A 58 -19.61 -2.79 16.29
N PHE A 59 -18.92 -2.43 15.23
CA PHE A 59 -17.67 -3.07 14.82
C PHE A 59 -16.83 -2.08 14.02
N GLU A 60 -15.53 -2.32 14.01
CA GLU A 60 -14.58 -1.68 13.10
C GLU A 60 -14.01 -2.72 12.15
N ALA A 61 -13.75 -2.32 10.92
CA ALA A 61 -13.19 -3.18 9.89
C ALA A 61 -12.07 -2.47 9.13
N ASP A 62 -10.91 -3.10 9.11
CA ASP A 62 -9.73 -2.70 8.34
C ASP A 62 -9.53 -3.74 7.23
N ILE A 63 -9.72 -3.30 5.98
CA ILE A 63 -9.77 -4.17 4.81
C ILE A 63 -8.73 -3.69 3.81
N ARG A 64 -7.80 -4.59 3.51
CA ARG A 64 -6.83 -4.46 2.41
C ARG A 64 -7.15 -5.52 1.37
N PHE A 65 -7.55 -5.09 0.18
CA PHE A 65 -7.89 -6.01 -0.91
C PHE A 65 -7.02 -5.70 -2.13
N ALA A 66 -6.25 -6.69 -2.56
CA ALA A 66 -5.39 -6.64 -3.74
C ALA A 66 -5.86 -7.74 -4.72
N PRO A 67 -6.67 -7.42 -5.74
CA PRO A 67 -7.27 -8.42 -6.62
C PRO A 67 -6.23 -9.24 -7.40
N ASP A 68 -5.07 -8.63 -7.68
CA ASP A 68 -3.96 -9.26 -8.41
C ASP A 68 -2.95 -9.95 -7.47
N ALA A 69 -3.11 -9.82 -6.15
CA ALA A 69 -2.25 -10.39 -5.11
C ALA A 69 -3.08 -10.78 -3.88
N LEU A 70 -3.96 -11.77 -4.04
CA LEU A 70 -4.93 -12.15 -3.00
C LEU A 70 -4.27 -12.67 -1.71
N GLU A 71 -3.06 -13.24 -1.81
CA GLU A 71 -2.25 -13.65 -0.65
C GLU A 71 -1.86 -12.47 0.25
N ASP A 72 -1.77 -11.28 -0.33
CA ASP A 72 -1.56 -10.03 0.39
C ASP A 72 -2.88 -9.40 0.85
N SER A 73 -4.05 -9.96 0.53
CA SER A 73 -5.31 -9.39 1.02
C SER A 73 -5.52 -9.73 2.50
N THR A 74 -6.04 -8.78 3.28
CA THR A 74 -6.27 -8.91 4.73
C THR A 74 -7.59 -8.29 5.12
N PHE A 75 -8.33 -8.97 6.01
CA PHE A 75 -9.58 -8.50 6.59
C PHE A 75 -9.49 -8.63 8.10
N LEU A 76 -9.32 -7.51 8.80
CA LEU A 76 -9.29 -7.46 10.25
C LEU A 76 -10.60 -6.83 10.76
N ILE A 77 -11.34 -7.59 11.57
CA ILE A 77 -12.59 -7.15 12.15
C ILE A 77 -12.44 -7.07 13.67
N LYS A 78 -12.80 -5.95 14.28
CA LYS A 78 -12.89 -5.78 15.72
C LYS A 78 -14.35 -5.58 16.10
N ILE A 79 -14.85 -6.42 17.00
CA ILE A 79 -16.23 -6.37 17.48
C ILE A 79 -16.22 -5.82 18.90
N GLU A 80 -17.04 -4.81 19.15
CA GLU A 80 -17.28 -4.33 20.50
C GLU A 80 -18.40 -5.17 21.14
N LEU A 81 -18.08 -5.84 22.25
CA LEU A 81 -19.07 -6.53 23.08
C LEU A 81 -19.43 -5.61 24.26
N ALA A 82 -20.72 -5.31 24.42
CA ALA A 82 -21.26 -4.46 25.48
C ALA A 82 -21.53 -5.25 26.76
#